data_AF-A0A397FY14-F1
#
_entry.id   AF-A0A397FY14-F1
#
_cell.length_a   1.000
_cell.length_b   1.000
_cell.length_c   1.000
_cell.angle_alpha   90.00
_cell.angle_beta   90.00
_cell.angle_gamma   90.00
#
_symmetry.space_group_name_H-M   'P 1'
#
loop_
_entity.id
_entity.type
_entity.pdbx_description
1 polymer ?
#
loop_
_entity_poly.entity_id
_entity_poly.type
_entity_poly.pdbx_seq_one_letter_code
_entity_poly.pdbx_strand_id
1 'polypeptide(L)'
;MSTNLSTKIYNFLINTEEDYITAGSVIYQAIEDEPWIEKNELKNIIEQAILFANNNITRGSSRYMILLEILPEQFKYPIVRLQEKILDSVRVSSLRAIGAVKTNEEKPLNSNQIADNIRKLKGKLNNKTTPLNQKLFSSLCEAWSKNLQKVKNSELTWKDPLANQIITDDSGLVRQLSPTLRYSFMELARQMTPVSLPSIIQRKCNEFVSTFNENPAVELPRRIMHNGVWKESEHRLAEVTNRILDTLQDAWNNPAFSPEFAGFQSEGTYVNNIVLPTIRATLKDLPLEKSTFVSSSEKQSSASADRRGEGRSGRRPDIMFIMKHGVKKYELLYTECSRLSCTPQKKKDDEVKLWRECNDGLYWVHKSCTPDRDQFGIVGVQIAGSTIRLNVLTRDLADIHRYYHIRDVEIPVQQSNSTIVTKFCIMILEAENTKVKAMLTNARSKIDLLEQRIIILEAENTKVKTENAKRGVEIAKLKAESLQEVKTRERIEKTMLELDGRLRSDATHLSPEAISDIITSKDTTNALPILVKKYHISYARICEIWKFAIAINN
;
A
#
# COMPACT_ATOMS: atom_id res chain seq x y z
N MET A 1 30.67 4.15 22.20
CA MET A 1 30.04 3.56 20.99
C MET A 1 31.09 2.95 20.08
N SER A 2 32.17 3.67 19.73
CA SER A 2 33.20 3.21 18.77
C SER A 2 33.92 1.89 19.10
N THR A 3 34.07 1.50 20.38
CA THR A 3 34.78 0.27 20.78
C THR A 3 34.03 -1.02 20.41
N ASN A 4 32.70 -1.01 20.46
CA ASN A 4 31.89 -2.18 20.13
C ASN A 4 31.87 -2.42 18.60
N LEU A 5 31.73 -1.34 17.84
CA LEU A 5 31.79 -1.39 16.37
C LEU A 5 33.17 -1.81 15.86
N SER A 6 34.24 -1.27 16.45
CA SER A 6 35.62 -1.67 16.14
C SER A 6 35.85 -3.15 16.45
N THR A 7 35.32 -3.65 17.57
CA THR A 7 35.40 -5.08 17.94
C THR A 7 34.61 -5.96 16.98
N LYS A 8 33.40 -5.55 16.55
CA LYS A 8 32.61 -6.25 15.54
C LYS A 8 33.35 -6.35 14.22
N ILE A 9 33.91 -5.24 13.74
CA ILE A 9 34.68 -5.20 12.50
C ILE A 9 35.94 -6.06 12.63
N TYR A 10 36.68 -5.96 13.73
CA TYR A 10 37.84 -6.82 13.99
C TYR A 10 37.46 -8.32 13.93
N ASN A 11 36.41 -8.72 14.63
CA ASN A 11 35.94 -10.11 14.64
C ASN A 11 35.53 -10.57 13.24
N PHE A 12 34.90 -9.70 12.44
CA PHE A 12 34.59 -9.97 11.05
C PHE A 12 35.86 -10.17 10.21
N LEU A 13 36.87 -9.32 10.36
CA LEU A 13 38.13 -9.41 9.62
C LEU A 13 38.94 -10.69 9.95
N ILE A 14 38.86 -11.18 11.18
CA ILE A 14 39.60 -12.38 11.61
C ILE A 14 38.86 -13.68 11.29
N ASN A 15 37.54 -13.71 11.46
CA ASN A 15 36.80 -14.99 11.44
C ASN A 15 36.09 -15.29 10.12
N THR A 16 35.94 -14.31 9.23
CA THR A 16 35.21 -14.48 7.97
C THR A 16 36.11 -15.08 6.88
N GLU A 17 35.53 -15.90 5.98
CA GLU A 17 36.23 -16.37 4.78
C GLU A 17 36.78 -15.19 3.96
N GLU A 18 38.00 -15.35 3.44
CA GLU A 18 38.75 -14.30 2.76
C GLU A 18 37.95 -13.68 1.59
N ASP A 19 37.22 -14.52 0.84
CA ASP A 19 36.39 -14.11 -0.31
C ASP A 19 35.26 -13.14 0.05
N TYR A 20 34.92 -12.99 1.34
CA TYR A 20 33.85 -12.09 1.80
C TYR A 20 34.38 -10.79 2.40
N ILE A 21 35.69 -10.64 2.56
CA ILE A 21 36.31 -9.46 3.17
C ILE A 21 36.62 -8.44 2.07
N THR A 22 35.82 -7.38 1.98
CA THR A 22 35.98 -6.27 1.04
C THR A 22 35.69 -4.95 1.73
N ALA A 23 36.14 -3.83 1.14
CA ALA A 23 35.78 -2.50 1.65
C ALA A 23 34.25 -2.32 1.80
N GLY A 24 33.47 -2.90 0.87
CA GLY A 24 32.01 -2.87 0.93
C GLY A 24 31.43 -3.66 2.10
N SER A 25 31.89 -4.90 2.32
CA SER A 25 31.41 -5.71 3.45
C SER A 25 31.83 -5.15 4.81
N VAL A 26 33.04 -4.59 4.91
CA VAL A 26 33.52 -3.91 6.12
C VAL A 26 32.71 -2.66 6.44
N ILE A 27 32.40 -1.83 5.44
CA ILE A 27 31.50 -0.68 5.62
C ILE A 27 30.11 -1.16 6.03
N TYR A 28 29.59 -2.23 5.42
CA TYR A 28 28.30 -2.81 5.79
C TYR A 28 28.25 -3.21 7.26
N GLN A 29 29.28 -3.88 7.78
CA GLN A 29 29.34 -4.27 9.19
C GLN A 29 29.17 -3.08 10.14
N ALA A 30 29.69 -1.91 9.74
CA ALA A 30 29.58 -0.69 10.50
C ALA A 30 28.18 -0.05 10.40
N ILE A 31 27.66 0.12 9.18
CA ILE A 31 26.38 0.81 8.94
C ILE A 31 25.16 -0.05 9.26
N GLU A 32 25.31 -1.37 9.38
CA GLU A 32 24.25 -2.27 9.83
C GLU A 32 23.76 -1.90 11.24
N ASP A 33 24.69 -1.57 12.13
CA ASP A 33 24.38 -1.18 13.51
C ASP A 33 24.23 0.34 13.65
N GLU A 34 24.98 1.13 12.87
CA GLU A 34 24.96 2.58 12.91
C GLU A 34 24.79 3.20 11.51
N PRO A 35 23.56 3.25 10.96
CA PRO A 35 23.33 3.69 9.57
C PRO A 35 23.72 5.13 9.26
N TRP A 36 23.95 5.94 10.29
CA TRP A 36 24.20 7.39 10.20
C TRP A 36 25.59 7.80 10.68
N ILE A 37 26.51 6.84 10.85
CA ILE A 37 27.87 7.11 11.28
C ILE A 37 28.55 8.13 10.35
N GLU A 38 29.24 9.12 10.94
CA GLU A 38 29.94 10.13 10.17
C GLU A 38 31.11 9.50 9.40
N LYS A 39 31.37 9.96 8.17
CA LYS A 39 32.41 9.40 7.30
C LYS A 39 33.78 9.31 7.98
N ASN A 40 34.19 10.35 8.70
CA ASN A 40 35.49 10.39 9.35
C ASN A 40 35.57 9.47 10.57
N GLU A 41 34.48 9.36 11.33
CA GLU A 41 34.38 8.45 12.46
C GLU A 41 34.42 6.99 12.00
N LEU A 42 33.65 6.66 10.96
CA LEU A 42 33.67 5.33 10.33
C LEU A 42 35.08 4.95 9.85
N LYS A 43 35.76 5.89 9.19
CA LYS A 43 37.14 5.70 8.72
C LYS A 43 38.06 5.33 9.88
N ASN A 44 38.04 6.11 10.97
CA ASN A 44 38.89 5.88 12.13
C ASN A 44 38.63 4.51 12.79
N ILE A 45 37.36 4.11 12.90
CA ILE A 45 36.99 2.82 13.49
C ILE A 45 37.50 1.64 12.65
N ILE A 46 37.36 1.74 11.33
CA ILE A 46 37.86 0.72 10.39
C ILE A 46 39.39 0.64 10.45
N GLU A 47 40.08 1.78 10.45
CA GLU A 47 41.55 1.82 10.56
C GLU A 47 42.06 1.14 11.84
N GLN A 48 41.44 1.44 12.99
CA GLN A 48 41.79 0.81 14.27
C GLN A 48 41.55 -0.69 14.24
N ALA A 49 40.42 -1.15 13.69
CA ALA A 49 40.10 -2.56 13.60
C ALA A 49 41.08 -3.33 12.69
N ILE A 50 41.48 -2.72 11.55
CA ILE A 50 42.46 -3.31 10.63
C ILE A 50 43.85 -3.38 11.25
N LEU A 51 44.28 -2.31 11.94
CA LEU A 51 45.57 -2.31 12.65
C LEU A 51 45.61 -3.42 13.70
N PHE A 52 44.53 -3.60 14.46
CA PHE A 52 44.42 -4.66 15.45
C PHE A 52 44.37 -6.06 14.80
N ALA A 53 43.70 -6.20 13.66
CA ALA A 53 43.67 -7.45 12.89
C ALA A 53 45.05 -7.82 12.32
N ASN A 54 45.77 -6.85 11.74
CA ASN A 54 47.11 -7.04 11.17
C ASN A 54 48.12 -7.55 12.20
N ASN A 55 48.03 -7.10 13.45
CA ASN A 55 48.91 -7.57 14.52
C ASN A 55 48.68 -9.05 14.88
N ASN A 56 47.53 -9.62 14.51
CA ASN A 56 47.12 -10.98 14.83
C ASN A 56 47.16 -11.93 13.61
N ILE A 57 47.51 -11.43 12.43
CA ILE A 57 47.57 -12.21 11.19
C ILE A 57 49.02 -12.37 10.73
N THR A 58 49.38 -13.55 10.22
CA THR A 58 50.71 -13.81 9.68
C THR A 58 51.02 -12.88 8.50
N ARG A 59 52.12 -12.12 8.61
CA ARG A 59 52.60 -11.21 7.57
C ARG A 59 52.84 -11.96 6.26
N GLY A 60 52.26 -11.46 5.16
CA GLY A 60 52.38 -12.07 3.83
C GLY A 60 51.35 -13.17 3.51
N SER A 61 50.41 -13.45 4.41
CA SER A 61 49.24 -14.30 4.10
C SER A 61 48.27 -13.61 3.13
N SER A 62 47.41 -14.40 2.47
CA SER A 62 46.34 -13.89 1.59
C SER A 62 45.45 -12.87 2.34
N ARG A 63 44.96 -13.23 3.53
CA ARG A 63 44.23 -12.31 4.41
C ARG A 63 44.99 -11.02 4.74
N TYR A 64 46.30 -11.09 5.02
CA TYR A 64 47.11 -9.90 5.28
C TYR A 64 47.14 -8.95 4.06
N MET A 65 47.22 -9.50 2.84
CA MET A 65 47.16 -8.71 1.61
C MET A 65 45.80 -8.05 1.41
N ILE A 66 44.70 -8.78 1.69
CA ILE A 66 43.33 -8.24 1.62
C ILE A 66 43.16 -7.06 2.58
N LEU A 67 43.68 -7.15 3.81
CA LEU A 67 43.60 -6.05 4.78
C LEU A 67 44.38 -4.81 4.35
N LEU A 68 45.51 -4.98 3.66
CA LEU A 68 46.28 -3.87 3.09
C LEU A 68 45.52 -3.15 1.96
N GLU A 69 44.72 -3.88 1.17
CA GLU A 69 43.88 -3.29 0.11
C GLU A 69 42.70 -2.47 0.67
N ILE A 70 42.29 -2.73 1.91
CA ILE A 70 41.19 -2.01 2.58
C ILE A 70 41.72 -0.74 3.30
N LEU A 71 43.02 -0.65 3.58
CA LEU A 71 43.62 0.48 4.29
C LEU A 71 43.43 1.83 3.56
N PRO A 72 43.04 2.91 4.25
CA PRO A 72 42.60 4.11 3.57
C PRO A 72 43.69 4.97 2.89
N GLU A 73 44.98 4.73 3.12
CA GLU A 73 46.05 5.47 2.42
C GLU A 73 46.01 5.28 0.89
N GLN A 74 45.33 4.25 0.39
CA GLN A 74 45.10 4.05 -1.06
C GLN A 74 43.95 4.87 -1.64
N PHE A 75 43.11 5.55 -0.84
CA PHE A 75 42.08 6.47 -1.36
C PHE A 75 42.66 7.80 -1.87
N LYS A 76 43.99 7.98 -1.85
CA LYS A 76 44.68 9.19 -2.30
C LYS A 76 45.28 9.10 -3.71
N TYR A 77 45.23 7.95 -4.39
CA TYR A 77 45.71 7.82 -5.78
C TYR A 77 44.62 7.29 -6.73
N PRO A 78 44.50 7.85 -7.95
CA PRO A 78 43.63 7.29 -8.98
C PRO A 78 44.30 6.05 -9.60
N ILE A 79 44.05 4.86 -9.05
CA ILE A 79 44.44 3.59 -9.68
C ILE A 79 43.45 3.28 -10.80
N VAL A 80 43.72 3.88 -11.95
CA VAL A 80 42.97 3.80 -13.22
C VAL A 80 43.20 2.49 -14.00
N ARG A 81 43.86 1.45 -13.46
CA ARG A 81 44.18 0.24 -14.28
C ARG A 81 43.93 -1.15 -13.68
N LEU A 82 43.22 -1.25 -12.57
CA LEU A 82 42.66 -2.53 -12.09
C LEU A 82 41.14 -2.50 -11.87
N GLN A 83 40.50 -1.35 -12.15
CA GLN A 83 39.12 -1.06 -11.78
C GLN A 83 38.03 -1.64 -12.70
N GLU A 84 38.33 -2.13 -13.90
CA GLU A 84 37.24 -2.56 -14.81
C GLU A 84 36.85 -4.05 -14.72
N LYS A 85 37.68 -4.92 -14.13
CA LYS A 85 37.35 -6.37 -14.03
C LYS A 85 36.98 -6.85 -12.62
N ILE A 86 37.36 -6.12 -11.58
CA ILE A 86 37.15 -6.54 -10.17
C ILE A 86 35.92 -5.86 -9.56
N LEU A 87 35.44 -4.74 -10.13
CA LEU A 87 34.43 -3.88 -9.51
C LEU A 87 33.01 -4.45 -9.54
N ASP A 88 32.62 -5.18 -10.59
CA ASP A 88 31.21 -5.59 -10.77
C ASP A 88 30.84 -6.93 -10.12
N SER A 89 31.82 -7.81 -9.89
CA SER A 89 31.57 -9.18 -9.42
C SER A 89 31.91 -9.38 -7.94
N VAL A 90 33.08 -8.93 -7.49
CA VAL A 90 33.63 -9.28 -6.17
C VAL A 90 32.94 -8.48 -5.05
N ARG A 91 32.65 -7.20 -5.27
CA ARG A 91 32.03 -6.32 -4.26
C ARG A 91 30.55 -6.64 -4.01
N VAL A 92 29.80 -6.95 -5.07
CA VAL A 92 28.39 -7.32 -4.95
C VAL A 92 28.24 -8.75 -4.42
N SER A 93 29.09 -9.69 -4.85
CA SER A 93 29.04 -11.07 -4.37
C SER A 93 29.43 -11.18 -2.89
N SER A 94 30.42 -10.43 -2.41
CA SER A 94 30.75 -10.41 -0.98
C SER A 94 29.59 -9.87 -0.15
N LEU A 95 28.95 -8.78 -0.59
CA LEU A 95 27.75 -8.22 0.06
C LEU A 95 26.56 -9.19 0.03
N ARG A 96 26.38 -9.97 -1.04
CA ARG A 96 25.37 -11.04 -1.08
C ARG A 96 25.70 -12.17 -0.10
N ALA A 97 26.97 -12.62 -0.06
CA ALA A 97 27.41 -13.72 0.78
C ALA A 97 27.26 -13.41 2.27
N ILE A 98 27.48 -12.15 2.69
CA ILE A 98 27.25 -11.72 4.07
C ILE A 98 25.79 -11.31 4.35
N GLY A 99 24.87 -11.51 3.40
CA GLY A 99 23.44 -11.21 3.56
C GLY A 99 23.06 -9.72 3.46
N ALA A 100 24.00 -8.83 3.13
CA ALA A 100 23.77 -7.39 2.98
C ALA A 100 22.87 -7.04 1.78
N VAL A 101 22.92 -7.83 0.72
CA VAL A 101 22.07 -7.69 -0.47
C VAL A 101 21.22 -8.94 -0.63
N LYS A 102 19.92 -8.81 -0.38
CA LYS A 102 18.94 -9.84 -0.70
C LYS A 102 18.59 -9.75 -2.19
N THR A 103 19.15 -10.63 -3.01
CA THR A 103 18.64 -10.85 -4.37
C THR A 103 17.69 -12.03 -4.37
N ASN A 104 16.50 -11.84 -4.94
CA ASN A 104 15.50 -12.92 -5.12
C ASN A 104 15.93 -13.97 -6.16
N GLU A 105 17.11 -13.81 -6.77
CA GLU A 105 17.58 -14.67 -7.85
C GLU A 105 18.76 -15.49 -7.33
N GLU A 106 18.48 -16.76 -7.06
CA GLU A 106 19.49 -17.81 -6.94
C GLU A 106 20.36 -17.79 -8.21
N LYS A 107 21.68 -17.92 -8.06
CA LYS A 107 22.60 -17.89 -9.20
C LYS A 107 22.22 -19.02 -10.17
N PRO A 108 21.86 -18.72 -11.43
CA PRO A 108 21.52 -19.74 -12.42
C PRO A 108 22.63 -20.79 -12.56
N LEU A 109 22.23 -22.05 -12.68
CA LEU A 109 23.16 -23.09 -13.13
C LEU A 109 23.73 -22.72 -14.49
N ASN A 110 25.05 -22.78 -14.61
CA ASN A 110 25.71 -22.63 -15.90
C ASN A 110 25.65 -23.94 -16.71
N SER A 111 25.93 -23.86 -18.01
CA SER A 111 25.84 -25.00 -18.93
C SER A 111 26.69 -26.20 -18.52
N ASN A 112 27.85 -25.99 -17.88
CA ASN A 112 28.70 -27.07 -17.40
C ASN A 112 28.07 -27.78 -16.20
N GLN A 113 27.50 -27.02 -15.25
CA GLN A 113 26.77 -27.58 -14.11
C GLN A 113 25.54 -28.37 -14.56
N ILE A 114 24.80 -27.86 -15.55
CA ILE A 114 23.67 -28.57 -16.15
C ILE A 114 24.16 -29.88 -16.80
N ALA A 115 25.22 -29.82 -17.60
CA ALA A 115 25.79 -31.00 -18.25
C ALA A 115 26.27 -32.05 -17.23
N ASP A 116 26.92 -31.61 -16.15
CA ASP A 116 27.38 -32.47 -15.06
C ASP A 116 26.21 -33.11 -14.30
N ASN A 117 25.14 -32.36 -14.04
CA ASN A 117 23.91 -32.86 -13.43
C ASN A 117 23.25 -33.93 -14.32
N ILE A 118 23.12 -33.68 -15.62
CA ILE A 118 22.59 -34.66 -16.57
C ILE A 118 23.48 -35.91 -16.61
N ARG A 119 24.82 -35.75 -16.62
CA ARG A 119 25.76 -36.88 -16.57
C ARG A 119 25.58 -37.70 -15.29
N LYS A 120 25.46 -37.06 -14.12
CA LYS A 120 25.20 -37.71 -12.83
C LYS A 120 23.88 -38.47 -12.84
N LEU A 121 22.81 -37.86 -13.38
CA LEU A 121 21.50 -38.50 -13.49
C LEU A 121 21.55 -39.73 -14.41
N LYS A 122 22.17 -39.60 -15.59
CA LYS A 122 22.40 -40.74 -16.51
C LYS A 122 23.20 -41.86 -15.83
N GLY A 123 24.22 -41.50 -15.04
CA GLY A 123 25.00 -42.44 -14.25
C GLY A 123 24.16 -43.18 -13.20
N LYS A 124 23.32 -42.46 -12.46
CA LYS A 124 22.39 -43.05 -11.47
C LYS A 124 21.41 -44.04 -12.10
N LEU A 125 20.89 -43.72 -13.29
CA LEU A 125 19.95 -44.59 -14.01
C LEU A 125 20.60 -45.84 -14.62
N ASN A 126 21.89 -45.76 -14.92
CA ASN A 126 22.65 -46.90 -15.45
C ASN A 126 23.22 -47.80 -14.34
N ASN A 127 23.25 -47.34 -13.08
CA ASN A 127 23.75 -48.12 -11.97
C ASN A 127 22.67 -49.08 -11.45
N LYS A 128 22.81 -50.38 -11.76
CA LYS A 128 21.80 -51.42 -11.51
C LYS A 128 21.80 -51.98 -10.07
N THR A 129 22.59 -51.43 -9.15
CA THR A 129 22.72 -51.96 -7.80
C THR A 129 21.73 -51.31 -6.83
N THR A 130 20.49 -51.79 -6.80
CA THR A 130 19.70 -51.81 -5.56
C THR A 130 18.69 -52.96 -5.59
N PRO A 131 18.64 -53.82 -4.55
CA PRO A 131 17.75 -54.96 -4.52
C PRO A 131 16.38 -54.56 -3.93
N LEU A 132 15.44 -54.13 -4.77
CA LEU A 132 14.00 -54.37 -4.60
C LEU A 132 13.22 -53.96 -5.88
N ASN A 133 12.42 -54.89 -6.41
CA ASN A 133 11.58 -54.84 -7.64
C ASN A 133 12.29 -55.02 -9.01
N GLN A 134 12.73 -56.27 -9.22
CA GLN A 134 13.62 -56.85 -10.25
C GLN A 134 13.19 -56.89 -11.74
N LYS A 135 12.21 -56.12 -12.22
CA LYS A 135 11.97 -56.05 -13.68
C LYS A 135 11.34 -54.74 -14.14
N LEU A 136 10.32 -54.29 -13.43
CA LEU A 136 9.57 -53.06 -13.75
C LEU A 136 10.41 -51.80 -13.50
N PHE A 137 11.20 -51.78 -12.41
CA PHE A 137 12.17 -50.71 -12.13
C PHE A 137 13.29 -50.68 -13.18
N SER A 138 13.80 -51.84 -13.60
CA SER A 138 14.79 -51.94 -14.67
C SER A 138 14.22 -51.46 -16.01
N SER A 139 12.98 -51.83 -16.36
CA SER A 139 12.29 -51.34 -17.55
C SER A 139 12.01 -49.83 -17.50
N LEU A 140 11.73 -49.27 -16.32
CA LEU A 140 11.62 -47.83 -16.10
C LEU A 140 12.95 -47.11 -16.34
N CYS A 141 14.03 -47.60 -15.71
CA CYS A 141 15.37 -47.04 -15.89
C CYS A 141 15.83 -47.12 -17.35
N GLU A 142 15.53 -48.21 -18.06
CA GLU A 142 15.84 -48.35 -19.50
C GLU A 142 15.05 -47.36 -20.36
N ALA A 143 13.74 -47.20 -20.10
CA ALA A 143 12.92 -46.23 -20.81
C ALA A 143 13.39 -44.79 -20.55
N TRP A 144 13.79 -44.46 -19.32
CA TRP A 144 14.37 -43.16 -19.00
C TRP A 144 15.72 -42.93 -19.63
N SER A 145 16.63 -43.90 -19.56
CA SER A 145 17.93 -43.79 -20.22
C SER A 145 17.75 -43.54 -21.72
N LYS A 146 16.81 -44.22 -22.37
CA LYS A 146 16.49 -43.98 -23.80
C LYS A 146 15.93 -42.58 -24.06
N ASN A 147 15.00 -42.10 -23.23
CA ASN A 147 14.40 -40.78 -23.41
C ASN A 147 15.39 -39.65 -23.07
N LEU A 148 16.28 -39.85 -22.10
CA LEU A 148 17.34 -38.91 -21.72
C LEU A 148 18.48 -38.79 -22.74
N GLN A 149 18.68 -39.78 -23.61
CA GLN A 149 19.60 -39.62 -24.74
C GLN A 149 19.08 -38.63 -25.79
N LYS A 150 17.77 -38.41 -25.85
CA LYS A 150 17.16 -37.46 -26.79
C LYS A 150 17.20 -36.01 -26.29
N VAL A 151 17.44 -35.81 -24.99
CA VAL A 151 17.52 -34.49 -24.39
C VAL A 151 18.86 -33.85 -24.72
N LYS A 152 18.82 -32.67 -25.35
CA LYS A 152 20.03 -31.87 -25.59
C LYS A 152 20.26 -30.92 -24.42
N ASN A 153 21.45 -30.97 -23.84
CA ASN A 153 21.80 -30.10 -22.71
C ASN A 153 21.70 -28.60 -23.06
N SER A 154 21.89 -28.23 -24.33
CA SER A 154 21.76 -26.86 -24.83
C SER A 154 20.32 -26.33 -24.82
N GLU A 155 19.33 -27.22 -24.74
CA GLU A 155 17.91 -26.88 -24.70
C GLU A 155 17.39 -26.77 -23.25
N LEU A 156 18.24 -27.04 -22.25
CA LEU A 156 17.90 -26.96 -20.83
C LEU A 156 18.40 -25.67 -20.20
N THR A 157 17.59 -25.14 -19.29
CA THR A 157 17.89 -24.01 -18.42
C THR A 157 17.85 -24.44 -16.96
N TRP A 158 18.38 -23.63 -16.04
CA TRP A 158 18.32 -23.90 -14.61
C TRP A 158 16.89 -24.01 -14.05
N LYS A 159 15.89 -23.49 -14.78
CA LYS A 159 14.46 -23.58 -14.42
C LYS A 159 13.88 -24.97 -14.70
N ASP A 160 14.52 -25.74 -15.57
CA ASP A 160 14.07 -27.09 -15.89
C ASP A 160 14.45 -28.04 -14.74
N PRO A 161 13.49 -28.78 -14.14
CA PRO A 161 13.78 -29.72 -13.05
C PRO A 161 14.88 -30.73 -13.43
N LEU A 162 14.91 -31.12 -14.70
CA LEU A 162 15.89 -32.06 -15.23
C LEU A 162 17.33 -31.55 -15.17
N ALA A 163 17.53 -30.23 -15.36
CA ALA A 163 18.83 -29.58 -15.21
C ALA A 163 19.36 -29.65 -13.76
N ASN A 164 18.48 -29.93 -12.80
CA ASN A 164 18.75 -30.08 -11.37
C ASN A 164 18.70 -31.55 -10.90
N GLN A 165 18.76 -32.52 -11.82
CA GLN A 165 18.66 -33.97 -11.55
C GLN A 165 17.27 -34.43 -11.05
N ILE A 166 16.22 -33.65 -11.29
CA ILE A 166 14.85 -33.95 -10.85
C ILE A 166 14.02 -34.40 -12.05
N ILE A 167 13.26 -35.49 -11.89
CA ILE A 167 12.28 -35.96 -12.88
C ILE A 167 10.89 -35.70 -12.32
N THR A 168 10.09 -34.91 -13.02
CA THR A 168 8.71 -34.61 -12.64
C THR A 168 7.72 -35.50 -13.39
N ASP A 169 6.57 -35.77 -12.78
CA ASP A 169 5.51 -36.63 -13.33
C ASP A 169 4.81 -36.03 -14.55
N ASP A 170 4.84 -34.70 -14.66
CA ASP A 170 4.30 -33.94 -15.77
C ASP A 170 5.32 -33.71 -16.91
N SER A 171 6.59 -34.10 -16.74
CA SER A 171 7.63 -33.92 -17.74
C SER A 171 7.35 -34.68 -19.04
N GLY A 172 7.85 -34.16 -20.16
CA GLY A 172 7.80 -34.86 -21.44
C GLY A 172 8.45 -36.26 -21.38
N LEU A 173 9.46 -36.45 -20.51
CA LEU A 173 10.11 -37.73 -20.28
C LEU A 173 9.17 -38.79 -19.70
N VAL A 174 8.32 -38.40 -18.73
CA VAL A 174 7.36 -39.30 -18.08
C VAL A 174 6.10 -39.48 -18.91
N ARG A 175 5.62 -38.44 -19.60
CA ARG A 175 4.46 -38.53 -20.50
C ARG A 175 4.67 -39.49 -21.68
N GLN A 176 5.92 -39.64 -22.14
CA GLN A 176 6.29 -40.56 -23.23
C GLN A 176 6.42 -42.03 -22.77
N LEU A 177 6.27 -42.32 -21.47
CA LEU A 177 6.26 -43.70 -20.97
C LEU A 177 4.94 -44.40 -21.32
N SER A 178 4.97 -45.72 -21.38
CA SER A 178 3.74 -46.51 -21.47
C SER A 178 2.89 -46.35 -20.19
N PRO A 179 1.56 -46.58 -20.25
CA PRO A 179 0.69 -46.48 -19.07
C PRO A 179 1.18 -47.29 -17.86
N THR A 180 1.68 -48.51 -18.09
CA THR A 180 2.22 -49.39 -17.03
C THR A 180 3.45 -48.79 -16.35
N LEU A 181 4.38 -48.24 -17.15
CA LEU A 181 5.58 -47.60 -16.62
C LEU A 181 5.21 -46.31 -15.90
N ARG A 182 4.31 -45.50 -16.46
CA ARG A 182 3.82 -44.30 -15.77
C ARG A 182 3.14 -44.63 -14.43
N TYR A 183 2.33 -45.69 -14.39
CA TYR A 183 1.72 -46.18 -13.15
C TYR A 183 2.78 -46.57 -12.11
N SER A 184 3.85 -47.24 -12.55
CA SER A 184 4.96 -47.67 -11.70
C SER A 184 5.79 -46.47 -11.20
N PHE A 185 6.01 -45.46 -12.03
CA PHE A 185 6.67 -44.21 -11.60
C PHE A 185 5.89 -43.51 -10.47
N MET A 186 4.56 -43.54 -10.53
CA MET A 186 3.69 -42.92 -9.53
C MET A 186 3.50 -43.77 -8.25
N GLU A 187 4.13 -44.95 -8.14
CA GLU A 187 3.94 -45.86 -7.01
C GLU A 187 4.29 -45.22 -5.67
N LEU A 188 5.44 -44.54 -5.58
CA LEU A 188 5.85 -43.84 -4.36
C LEU A 188 4.84 -42.76 -3.96
N ALA A 189 4.36 -41.96 -4.92
CA ALA A 189 3.34 -40.95 -4.67
C ALA A 189 2.02 -41.57 -4.17
N ARG A 190 1.62 -42.72 -4.73
CA ARG A 190 0.45 -43.49 -4.29
C ARG A 190 0.62 -44.08 -2.90
N GLN A 191 1.83 -44.45 -2.49
CA GLN A 191 2.11 -44.95 -1.13
C GLN A 191 2.12 -43.82 -0.08
N MET A 192 2.50 -42.60 -0.49
CA MET A 192 2.45 -41.40 0.36
C MET A 192 1.03 -40.81 0.48
N THR A 193 0.08 -41.26 -0.34
CA THR A 193 -1.31 -40.80 -0.29
C THR A 193 -2.21 -41.89 0.28
N PRO A 194 -3.02 -41.61 1.32
CA PRO A 194 -4.00 -42.56 1.81
C PRO A 194 -4.96 -42.99 0.70
N VAL A 195 -5.19 -44.30 0.57
CA VAL A 195 -6.01 -44.89 -0.51
C VAL A 195 -7.47 -44.41 -0.48
N SER A 196 -7.97 -44.01 0.69
CA SER A 196 -9.32 -43.49 0.88
C SER A 196 -9.35 -42.41 1.93
N LEU A 197 -10.15 -41.36 1.71
CA LEU A 197 -10.45 -40.36 2.71
C LEU A 197 -11.39 -40.95 3.79
N PRO A 198 -11.03 -40.93 5.08
CA PRO A 198 -11.94 -41.36 6.15
C PRO A 198 -13.26 -40.56 6.13
N SER A 199 -14.39 -41.25 6.19
CA SER A 199 -15.73 -40.62 6.12
C SER A 199 -15.97 -39.55 7.19
N ILE A 200 -15.29 -39.68 8.34
CA ILE A 200 -15.32 -38.70 9.42
C ILE A 200 -14.80 -37.32 8.99
N ILE A 201 -13.77 -37.27 8.14
CA ILE A 201 -13.20 -36.01 7.65
C ILE A 201 -14.23 -35.33 6.75
N GLN A 202 -14.80 -36.07 5.79
CA GLN A 202 -15.83 -35.53 4.91
C GLN A 202 -17.04 -35.02 5.69
N ARG A 203 -17.47 -35.76 6.72
CA ARG A 203 -18.55 -35.33 7.61
C ARG A 203 -18.21 -34.03 8.34
N LYS A 204 -17.00 -33.91 8.91
CA LYS A 204 -16.54 -32.71 9.62
C LYS A 204 -16.41 -31.50 8.70
N CYS A 205 -15.94 -31.68 7.47
CA CYS A 205 -15.89 -30.62 6.46
C CYS A 205 -17.30 -30.16 6.07
N ASN A 206 -18.22 -31.09 5.82
CA ASN A 206 -19.60 -30.76 5.50
C ASN A 206 -20.30 -30.06 6.66
N GLU A 207 -20.08 -30.53 7.89
CA GLU A 207 -20.55 -29.91 9.12
C GLU A 207 -20.07 -28.46 9.18
N PHE A 208 -18.75 -28.23 9.11
CA PHE A 208 -18.16 -26.89 9.09
C PHE A 208 -18.81 -25.96 8.05
N VAL A 209 -18.92 -26.42 6.79
CA VAL A 209 -19.52 -25.60 5.71
C VAL A 209 -21.00 -25.30 6.00
N SER A 210 -21.75 -26.29 6.48
CA SER A 210 -23.19 -26.13 6.77
C SER A 210 -23.48 -25.25 7.99
N THR A 211 -22.57 -25.24 8.97
CA THR A 211 -22.73 -24.47 10.22
C THR A 211 -21.97 -23.15 10.19
N PHE A 212 -21.19 -22.87 9.14
CA PHE A 212 -20.44 -21.64 9.01
C PHE A 212 -21.42 -20.47 8.87
N ASN A 213 -21.59 -19.73 9.95
CA ASN A 213 -22.29 -18.46 9.94
C ASN A 213 -21.25 -17.35 9.88
N GLU A 214 -21.43 -16.44 8.93
CA GLU A 214 -20.66 -15.19 8.95
C GLU A 214 -20.97 -14.45 10.25
N ASN A 215 -19.94 -13.86 10.87
CA ASN A 215 -20.12 -13.10 12.10
C ASN A 215 -21.21 -12.02 11.87
N PRO A 216 -22.27 -12.00 12.69
CA PRO A 216 -23.35 -11.04 12.52
C PRO A 216 -22.79 -9.62 12.66
N ALA A 217 -23.30 -8.70 11.84
CA ALA A 217 -22.98 -7.29 11.97
C ALA A 217 -23.45 -6.81 13.36
N VAL A 218 -22.49 -6.49 14.22
CA VAL A 218 -22.78 -5.88 15.52
C VAL A 218 -22.74 -4.37 15.33
N GLU A 219 -23.85 -3.69 15.65
CA GLU A 219 -23.86 -2.24 15.72
C GLU A 219 -22.89 -1.79 16.84
N LEU A 220 -21.83 -1.09 16.45
CA LEU A 220 -20.98 -0.42 17.41
C LEU A 220 -21.74 0.76 18.04
N PRO A 221 -21.59 0.99 19.36
CA PRO A 221 -22.08 2.22 19.99
C PRO A 221 -21.54 3.43 19.24
N ARG A 222 -22.31 4.52 19.10
CA ARG A 222 -21.87 5.71 18.33
C ARG A 222 -20.60 6.37 18.87
N ARG A 223 -20.23 6.14 20.13
CA ARG A 223 -19.03 6.70 20.75
C ARG A 223 -18.58 5.83 21.91
N ILE A 224 -17.31 5.45 21.92
CA ILE A 224 -16.68 4.80 23.08
C ILE A 224 -15.61 5.74 23.61
N MET A 225 -15.77 6.13 24.87
CA MET A 225 -14.82 6.99 25.58
C MET A 225 -13.78 6.13 26.30
N HIS A 226 -12.51 6.56 26.23
CA HIS A 226 -11.45 6.02 27.06
C HIS A 226 -11.60 6.54 28.50
N ASN A 227 -12.14 5.72 29.40
CA ASN A 227 -12.40 6.09 30.80
C ASN A 227 -11.82 5.09 31.81
N GLY A 228 -10.91 4.21 31.36
CA GLY A 228 -10.30 3.19 32.22
C GLY A 228 -11.20 2.00 32.57
N VAL A 229 -12.39 1.88 31.97
CA VAL A 229 -13.33 0.77 32.21
C VAL A 229 -13.38 -0.18 31.02
N TRP A 230 -13.40 -1.49 31.28
CA TRP A 230 -13.62 -2.53 30.29
C TRP A 230 -14.99 -2.35 29.58
N LYS A 231 -15.00 -2.52 28.26
CA LYS A 231 -16.17 -2.37 27.39
C LYS A 231 -16.84 -3.70 27.03
N GLU A 232 -16.10 -4.80 27.08
CA GLU A 232 -16.63 -6.16 26.95
C GLU A 232 -17.17 -6.72 28.28
N SER A 233 -18.12 -7.65 28.18
CA SER A 233 -18.60 -8.44 29.31
C SER A 233 -17.53 -9.43 29.80
N GLU A 234 -17.63 -9.88 31.04
CA GLU A 234 -16.74 -10.90 31.61
C GLU A 234 -16.74 -12.20 30.80
N HIS A 235 -17.91 -12.63 30.34
CA HIS A 235 -18.04 -13.80 29.46
C HIS A 235 -17.19 -13.64 28.19
N ARG A 236 -17.25 -12.46 27.57
CA ARG A 236 -16.51 -12.17 26.34
C ARG A 236 -15.00 -12.09 26.59
N LEU A 237 -14.59 -11.46 27.70
CA LEU A 237 -13.20 -11.44 28.13
C LEU A 237 -12.65 -12.86 28.37
N ALA A 238 -13.44 -13.72 29.00
CA ALA A 238 -13.06 -15.12 29.24
C ALA A 238 -12.91 -15.90 27.92
N GLU A 239 -13.81 -15.70 26.97
CA GLU A 239 -13.74 -16.33 25.64
C GLU A 239 -12.45 -15.94 24.89
N VAL A 240 -12.12 -14.65 24.85
CA VAL A 240 -10.89 -14.16 24.23
C VAL A 240 -9.66 -14.69 24.97
N THR A 241 -9.70 -14.70 26.31
CA THR A 241 -8.62 -15.23 27.15
C THR A 241 -8.34 -16.70 26.82
N ASN A 242 -9.37 -17.54 26.70
CA ASN A 242 -9.19 -18.95 26.35
C ASN A 242 -8.49 -19.11 25.00
N ARG A 243 -8.83 -18.32 23.98
CA ARG A 243 -8.14 -18.36 22.69
C ARG A 243 -6.67 -17.96 22.79
N ILE A 244 -6.34 -16.97 23.63
CA ILE A 244 -4.96 -16.58 23.89
C ILE A 244 -4.22 -17.73 24.58
N LEU A 245 -4.84 -18.39 25.56
CA LEU A 245 -4.26 -19.52 26.26
C LEU A 245 -4.04 -20.74 25.35
N ASP A 246 -4.99 -21.05 24.45
CA ASP A 246 -4.83 -22.10 23.43
C ASP A 246 -3.63 -21.79 22.52
N THR A 247 -3.47 -20.53 22.12
CA THR A 247 -2.31 -20.07 21.32
C THR A 247 -0.99 -20.25 22.08
N LEU A 248 -0.96 -19.95 23.38
CA LEU A 248 0.22 -20.17 24.21
C LEU A 248 0.50 -21.65 24.40
N GLN A 249 -0.53 -22.48 24.53
CA GLN A 249 -0.37 -23.93 24.62
C GLN A 249 0.28 -24.50 23.36
N ASP A 250 -0.14 -24.06 22.18
CA ASP A 250 0.49 -24.44 20.91
C ASP A 250 1.95 -23.98 20.85
N ALA A 251 2.25 -22.76 21.31
CA ALA A 251 3.60 -22.24 21.38
C ALA A 251 4.50 -23.04 22.34
N TRP A 252 3.99 -23.43 23.52
CA TRP A 252 4.74 -24.21 24.50
C TRP A 252 5.01 -25.65 24.03
N ASN A 253 4.10 -26.22 23.24
CA ASN A 253 4.27 -27.55 22.66
C ASN A 253 5.16 -27.54 21.41
N ASN A 254 5.58 -26.37 20.92
CA ASN A 254 6.44 -26.26 19.75
C ASN A 254 7.93 -26.38 20.13
N PRO A 255 8.64 -27.43 19.65
CA PRO A 255 10.06 -27.63 19.98
C PRO A 255 10.97 -26.45 19.61
N ALA A 256 10.58 -25.63 18.63
CA ALA A 256 11.33 -24.44 18.22
C ALA A 256 11.52 -23.44 19.38
N PHE A 257 10.62 -23.42 20.36
CA PHE A 257 10.69 -22.54 21.53
C PHE A 257 11.13 -23.26 22.80
N SER A 258 11.58 -24.50 22.70
CA SER A 258 12.26 -25.17 23.82
C SER A 258 13.51 -24.39 24.27
N PRO A 259 13.99 -24.58 25.51
CA PRO A 259 15.18 -23.89 26.01
C PRO A 259 16.42 -24.05 25.12
N GLU A 260 16.55 -25.18 24.42
CA GLU A 260 17.65 -25.47 23.50
C GLU A 260 17.58 -24.62 22.22
N PHE A 261 16.39 -24.45 21.64
CA PHE A 261 16.25 -23.85 20.30
C PHE A 261 15.79 -22.39 20.31
N ALA A 262 15.18 -21.90 21.40
CA ALA A 262 14.54 -20.58 21.46
C ALA A 262 15.48 -19.42 21.09
N GLY A 263 16.74 -19.47 21.55
CA GLY A 263 17.74 -18.43 21.28
C GLY A 263 18.17 -18.31 19.82
N PHE A 264 17.98 -19.37 19.03
CA PHE A 264 18.37 -19.44 17.61
C PHE A 264 17.23 -19.10 16.64
N GLN A 265 16.01 -18.91 17.15
CA GLN A 265 14.86 -18.68 16.30
C GLN A 265 14.95 -17.34 15.56
N SER A 266 14.57 -17.37 14.29
CA SER A 266 14.45 -16.17 13.49
C SER A 266 13.29 -15.30 13.99
N GLU A 267 13.38 -13.99 13.71
CA GLU A 267 12.32 -13.03 14.01
C GLU A 267 10.99 -13.46 13.39
N GLY A 268 11.01 -13.91 12.13
CA GLY A 268 9.82 -14.42 11.45
C GLY A 268 9.21 -15.65 12.11
N THR A 269 10.02 -16.56 12.68
CA THR A 269 9.49 -17.73 13.40
C THR A 269 8.80 -17.30 14.69
N TYR A 270 9.43 -16.41 15.47
CA TYR A 270 8.84 -15.88 16.68
C TYR A 270 7.53 -15.12 16.41
N VAL A 271 7.54 -14.27 15.39
CA VAL A 271 6.36 -13.48 14.99
C VAL A 271 5.22 -14.40 14.53
N ASN A 272 5.48 -15.35 13.64
CA ASN A 272 4.42 -16.16 13.04
C ASN A 272 3.82 -17.22 13.98
N ASN A 273 4.59 -17.70 14.97
CA ASN A 273 4.12 -18.76 15.87
C ASN A 273 3.57 -18.24 17.20
N ILE A 274 3.94 -17.02 17.62
CA ILE A 274 3.54 -16.50 18.94
C ILE A 274 2.82 -15.17 18.81
N VAL A 275 3.50 -14.17 18.24
CA VAL A 275 3.00 -12.78 18.23
C VAL A 275 1.74 -12.64 17.38
N LEU A 276 1.82 -13.01 16.12
CA LEU A 276 0.74 -12.86 15.15
C LEU A 276 -0.49 -13.71 15.54
N PRO A 277 -0.34 -14.99 15.94
CA PRO A 277 -1.46 -15.77 16.48
C PRO A 277 -2.11 -15.11 17.70
N THR A 278 -1.32 -14.58 18.65
CA THR A 278 -1.88 -13.93 19.85
C THR A 278 -2.68 -12.67 19.48
N ILE A 279 -2.12 -11.81 18.63
CA ILE A 279 -2.82 -10.62 18.13
C ILE A 279 -4.10 -11.01 17.40
N ARG A 280 -4.06 -12.06 16.57
CA ARG A 280 -5.25 -12.58 15.87
C ARG A 280 -6.31 -13.14 16.82
N ALA A 281 -5.91 -13.93 17.81
CA ALA A 281 -6.82 -14.53 18.80
C ALA A 281 -7.62 -13.46 19.55
N THR A 282 -6.94 -12.34 19.81
CA THR A 282 -7.48 -11.15 20.48
C THR A 282 -8.44 -10.41 19.56
N LEU A 283 -7.98 -10.00 18.38
CA LEU A 283 -8.77 -9.15 17.48
C LEU A 283 -9.86 -9.91 16.67
N LYS A 284 -10.00 -11.23 16.88
CA LYS A 284 -10.79 -12.14 16.03
C LYS A 284 -12.25 -11.73 15.84
N ASP A 285 -12.94 -11.35 16.91
CA ASP A 285 -14.36 -10.97 16.84
C ASP A 285 -14.57 -9.52 17.31
N LEU A 286 -13.66 -8.64 16.89
CA LEU A 286 -13.94 -7.22 16.90
C LEU A 286 -15.24 -6.94 16.10
N PRO A 287 -16.14 -6.10 16.63
CA PRO A 287 -17.49 -5.90 16.10
C PRO A 287 -17.53 -5.03 14.83
N LEU A 288 -16.76 -5.40 13.79
CA LEU A 288 -16.54 -4.58 12.59
C LEU A 288 -16.47 -5.40 11.30
N GLU A 289 -17.46 -6.26 11.08
CA GLU A 289 -17.69 -6.93 9.79
C GLU A 289 -16.41 -7.54 9.15
N LYS A 290 -16.47 -7.80 7.84
CA LYS A 290 -15.35 -8.11 6.94
C LYS A 290 -14.43 -6.89 6.68
N SER A 291 -14.56 -5.85 7.49
CA SER A 291 -13.94 -4.55 7.23
C SER A 291 -12.56 -4.45 7.86
N THR A 292 -12.27 -5.25 8.89
CA THR A 292 -10.95 -5.26 9.54
C THR A 292 -10.14 -6.51 9.22
N PHE A 293 -8.81 -6.39 9.20
CA PHE A 293 -7.92 -7.53 9.08
C PHE A 293 -6.53 -7.21 9.64
N VAL A 294 -5.82 -8.27 10.02
CA VAL A 294 -4.41 -8.22 10.42
C VAL A 294 -3.54 -8.63 9.24
N SER A 295 -2.58 -7.81 8.86
CA SER A 295 -1.56 -8.13 7.85
C SER A 295 -0.17 -8.27 8.47
N SER A 296 0.67 -9.11 7.89
CA SER A 296 2.09 -9.28 8.29
C SER A 296 3.06 -8.62 7.31
N SER A 297 4.35 -8.67 7.67
CA SER A 297 5.56 -7.99 7.15
C SER A 297 5.75 -7.84 5.64
N GLU A 298 4.99 -8.52 4.79
CA GLU A 298 5.02 -8.31 3.34
C GLU A 298 4.23 -7.08 2.90
N LYS A 299 3.29 -6.62 3.72
CA LYS A 299 2.43 -5.49 3.38
C LYS A 299 3.12 -4.15 3.64
N GLN A 300 3.13 -3.30 2.62
CA GLN A 300 3.55 -1.92 2.75
C GLN A 300 2.48 -1.03 3.38
N SER A 301 2.88 -0.16 4.31
CA SER A 301 2.05 0.88 4.89
C SER A 301 1.75 1.96 3.83
N SER A 302 0.46 2.21 3.66
CA SER A 302 -0.09 3.28 2.81
C SER A 302 0.14 4.65 3.45
N ALA A 303 0.04 4.73 4.78
CA ALA A 303 0.31 5.96 5.52
C ALA A 303 1.77 6.41 5.37
N SER A 304 2.71 5.47 5.53
CA SER A 304 4.13 5.72 5.33
C SER A 304 4.47 6.05 3.87
N ALA A 305 3.78 5.43 2.90
CA ALA A 305 3.94 5.73 1.48
C ALA A 305 3.47 7.16 1.15
N ASP A 306 2.29 7.58 1.64
CA ASP A 306 1.75 8.94 1.44
C ASP A 306 2.73 10.01 1.92
N ARG A 307 3.31 9.85 3.12
CA ARG A 307 4.30 10.79 3.65
C ARG A 307 5.59 10.82 2.80
N ARG A 308 6.04 9.68 2.31
CA ARG A 308 7.31 9.59 1.56
C ARG A 308 7.20 10.20 0.17
N GLY A 309 6.00 10.26 -0.40
CA GLY A 309 5.71 10.83 -1.71
C GLY A 309 5.72 9.81 -2.84
N GLU A 310 5.25 10.24 -4.01
CA GLU A 310 5.06 9.40 -5.19
C GLU A 310 6.36 8.72 -5.64
N GLY A 311 6.26 7.45 -6.06
CA GLY A 311 7.41 6.63 -6.48
C GLY A 311 8.27 6.10 -5.33
N ARG A 312 7.98 6.46 -4.06
CA ARG A 312 8.72 5.93 -2.90
C ARG A 312 7.93 4.83 -2.20
N SER A 313 8.65 3.75 -1.90
CA SER A 313 8.12 2.66 -1.09
C SER A 313 7.86 3.12 0.35
N GLY A 314 6.62 2.99 0.84
CA GLY A 314 6.29 3.00 2.26
C GLY A 314 7.06 1.95 3.06
N ARG A 315 7.07 2.10 4.39
CA ARG A 315 7.67 1.10 5.29
C ARG A 315 6.79 -0.15 5.38
N ARG A 316 7.37 -1.21 5.93
CA ARG A 316 6.74 -2.53 6.10
C ARG A 316 6.86 -2.92 7.58
N PRO A 317 5.89 -2.53 8.41
CA PRO A 317 5.80 -2.99 9.80
C PRO A 317 5.60 -4.51 9.84
N ASP A 318 6.07 -5.17 10.90
CA ASP A 318 5.97 -6.63 11.01
C ASP A 318 4.53 -7.12 11.06
N ILE A 319 3.68 -6.36 11.75
CA ILE A 319 2.23 -6.57 11.79
C ILE A 319 1.52 -5.23 11.71
N MET A 320 0.41 -5.19 10.98
CA MET A 320 -0.52 -4.06 10.97
C MET A 320 -1.95 -4.54 11.19
N PHE A 321 -2.72 -3.79 11.96
CA PHE A 321 -4.17 -3.92 12.00
C PHE A 321 -4.81 -2.82 11.16
N ILE A 322 -5.65 -3.22 10.23
CA ILE A 322 -6.21 -2.34 9.20
C ILE A 322 -7.72 -2.41 9.25
N MET A 323 -8.37 -1.25 9.26
CA MET A 323 -9.80 -1.09 9.03
C MET A 323 -10.01 -0.55 7.61
N LYS A 324 -10.83 -1.23 6.82
CA LYS A 324 -11.30 -0.80 5.51
C LYS A 324 -12.68 -0.17 5.67
N HIS A 325 -12.89 0.99 5.10
CA HIS A 325 -14.21 1.60 5.00
C HIS A 325 -14.40 2.15 3.58
N GLY A 326 -15.37 1.59 2.85
CA GLY A 326 -15.50 1.84 1.41
C GLY A 326 -14.21 1.53 0.66
N VAL A 327 -13.63 2.55 0.02
CA VAL A 327 -12.34 2.44 -0.71
C VAL A 327 -11.12 2.75 0.17
N LYS A 328 -11.31 3.36 1.34
CA LYS A 328 -10.21 3.79 2.22
C LYS A 328 -9.78 2.67 3.17
N LYS A 329 -8.51 2.72 3.55
CA LYS A 329 -7.90 1.84 4.56
C LYS A 329 -7.26 2.70 5.63
N TYR A 330 -7.51 2.36 6.88
CA TYR A 330 -7.00 3.03 8.07
C TYR A 330 -6.11 2.04 8.80
N GLU A 331 -4.85 2.39 8.98
CA GLU A 331 -3.87 1.61 9.72
C GLU A 331 -3.91 2.08 11.18
N LEU A 332 -4.40 1.22 12.08
CA LEU A 332 -4.76 1.61 13.44
C LEU A 332 -3.86 0.99 14.51
N LEU A 333 -3.15 -0.08 14.16
CA LEU A 333 -2.13 -0.69 14.99
C LEU A 333 -0.91 -1.03 14.14
N TYR A 334 0.27 -0.72 14.65
CA TYR A 334 1.56 -1.14 14.10
C TYR A 334 2.29 -2.01 15.12
N THR A 335 2.99 -3.03 14.64
CA THR A 335 3.89 -3.84 15.47
C THR A 335 5.27 -3.88 14.83
N GLU A 336 6.29 -3.63 15.65
CA GLU A 336 7.70 -3.82 15.31
C GLU A 336 8.29 -4.85 16.27
N CYS A 337 8.92 -5.87 15.72
CA CYS A 337 9.40 -7.04 16.43
C CYS A 337 10.92 -7.15 16.30
N SER A 338 11.52 -7.74 17.34
CA SER A 338 12.86 -8.26 17.30
C SER A 338 12.84 -9.77 17.57
N ARG A 339 14.01 -10.41 17.43
CA ARG A 339 14.21 -11.79 17.86
C ARG A 339 14.13 -11.90 19.39
N LEU A 340 13.89 -13.11 19.89
CA LEU A 340 13.90 -13.42 21.32
C LEU A 340 15.19 -12.98 22.03
N SER A 341 16.33 -13.14 21.35
CA SER A 341 17.59 -12.51 21.74
C SER A 341 17.81 -11.26 20.90
N CYS A 342 17.71 -10.07 21.51
CA CYS A 342 17.91 -8.80 20.82
C CYS A 342 18.90 -7.89 21.55
N THR A 343 19.64 -7.10 20.79
CA THR A 343 20.57 -6.11 21.35
C THR A 343 19.81 -4.89 21.90
N PRO A 344 20.37 -4.17 22.88
CA PRO A 344 19.79 -2.91 23.35
C PRO A 344 19.62 -1.88 22.23
N GLN A 345 20.54 -1.86 21.26
CA GLN A 345 20.47 -0.95 20.11
C GLN A 345 19.26 -1.27 19.22
N LYS A 346 19.04 -2.54 18.87
CA LYS A 346 17.86 -2.98 18.10
C LYS A 346 16.55 -2.58 18.79
N LYS A 347 16.47 -2.72 20.12
CA LYS A 347 15.31 -2.26 20.91
C LYS A 347 15.06 -0.76 20.72
N LYS A 348 16.10 0.07 20.79
CA LYS A 348 15.97 1.52 20.60
C LYS A 348 15.58 1.87 19.17
N ASP A 349 16.17 1.21 18.19
CA ASP A 349 15.89 1.49 16.77
C ASP A 349 14.45 1.09 16.39
N ASP A 350 13.97 -0.05 16.87
CA ASP A 350 12.59 -0.48 16.61
C ASP A 350 11.56 0.40 17.32
N GLU A 351 11.89 0.93 18.52
CA GLU A 351 11.07 1.95 19.17
C GLU A 351 10.94 3.21 18.29
N VAL A 352 12.07 3.67 17.72
CA VAL A 352 12.10 4.83 16.82
C VAL A 352 11.32 4.57 15.52
N LYS A 353 11.41 3.37 14.97
CA LYS A 353 10.59 2.98 13.81
C LYS A 353 9.12 3.04 14.17
N LEU A 354 8.73 2.43 15.28
CA LEU A 354 7.34 2.26 15.67
C LEU A 354 6.60 3.59 15.89
N TRP A 355 7.16 4.53 16.67
CA TRP A 355 6.45 5.80 16.89
C TRP A 355 6.37 6.66 15.62
N ARG A 356 7.32 6.49 14.68
CA ARG A 356 7.25 7.14 13.36
C ARG A 356 6.12 6.55 12.51
N GLU A 357 5.94 5.22 12.52
CA GLU A 357 4.78 4.59 11.85
C GLU A 357 3.47 5.05 12.48
N CYS A 358 3.40 5.08 13.81
CA CYS A 358 2.21 5.57 14.52
C CYS A 358 1.88 7.02 14.12
N ASN A 359 2.89 7.86 13.94
CA ASN A 359 2.70 9.24 13.51
C ASN A 359 2.20 9.35 12.07
N ASP A 360 2.77 8.57 11.16
CA ASP A 360 2.33 8.47 9.77
C ASP A 360 0.85 8.01 9.72
N GLY A 361 0.50 6.96 10.48
CA GLY A 361 -0.87 6.46 10.60
C GLY A 361 -1.85 7.47 11.20
N LEU A 362 -1.43 8.19 12.26
CA LEU A 362 -2.27 9.20 12.90
C LEU A 362 -2.58 10.34 11.92
N TYR A 363 -1.56 10.84 11.21
CA TYR A 363 -1.73 11.82 10.16
C TYR A 363 -2.68 11.32 9.07
N TRP A 364 -2.52 10.09 8.61
CA TRP A 364 -3.35 9.48 7.55
C TRP A 364 -4.83 9.40 7.93
N VAL A 365 -5.14 9.03 9.18
CA VAL A 365 -6.51 9.02 9.70
C VAL A 365 -7.06 10.44 9.79
N HIS A 366 -6.30 11.40 10.34
CA HIS A 366 -6.72 12.79 10.46
C HIS A 366 -7.00 13.44 9.11
N LYS A 367 -6.16 13.19 8.10
CA LYS A 367 -6.36 13.64 6.71
C LYS A 367 -7.69 13.14 6.12
N SER A 368 -8.20 12.00 6.62
CA SER A 368 -9.36 11.32 6.05
C SER A 368 -10.67 11.59 6.76
N CYS A 369 -10.70 11.60 8.09
CA CYS A 369 -11.95 11.75 8.85
C CYS A 369 -11.85 12.67 10.08
N THR A 370 -10.69 13.24 10.40
CA THR A 370 -10.50 14.19 11.52
C THR A 370 -11.18 13.74 12.82
N PRO A 371 -10.72 12.64 13.45
CA PRO A 371 -11.30 12.17 14.72
C PRO A 371 -11.06 13.16 15.86
N ASP A 372 -11.86 13.03 16.92
CA ASP A 372 -11.77 13.87 18.12
C ASP A 372 -10.38 13.78 18.76
N ARG A 373 -9.79 14.94 19.05
CA ARG A 373 -8.55 15.07 19.83
C ARG A 373 -8.74 14.45 21.21
N ASP A 374 -7.66 13.92 21.80
CA ASP A 374 -7.65 13.17 23.08
C ASP A 374 -8.52 11.91 23.15
N GLN A 375 -9.34 11.61 22.14
CA GLN A 375 -10.22 10.43 22.09
C GLN A 375 -9.81 9.43 21.01
N PHE A 376 -8.82 9.76 20.19
CA PHE A 376 -8.29 8.89 19.15
C PHE A 376 -6.76 8.85 19.21
N GLY A 377 -6.21 7.68 18.92
CA GLY A 377 -4.78 7.49 18.76
C GLY A 377 -4.47 6.30 17.86
N ILE A 378 -3.19 6.02 17.69
CA ILE A 378 -2.70 4.83 17.00
C ILE A 378 -1.99 3.95 18.01
N VAL A 379 -2.27 2.64 17.97
CA VAL A 379 -1.62 1.66 18.85
C VAL A 379 -0.27 1.26 18.26
N GLY A 380 0.78 1.35 19.06
CA GLY A 380 2.09 0.81 18.72
C GLY A 380 2.43 -0.36 19.64
N VAL A 381 2.68 -1.54 19.10
CA VAL A 381 3.15 -2.70 19.86
C VAL A 381 4.62 -2.93 19.55
N GLN A 382 5.47 -2.86 20.56
CA GLN A 382 6.89 -3.15 20.42
C GLN A 382 7.19 -4.50 21.05
N ILE A 383 7.89 -5.37 20.33
CA ILE A 383 8.40 -6.62 20.88
C ILE A 383 9.91 -6.58 20.83
N ALA A 384 10.52 -6.57 22.01
CA ALA A 384 11.95 -6.52 22.19
C ALA A 384 12.39 -7.71 23.05
N GLY A 385 12.88 -8.76 22.40
CA GLY A 385 13.23 -10.02 23.07
C GLY A 385 11.98 -10.72 23.59
N SER A 386 12.01 -11.09 24.88
CA SER A 386 10.84 -11.64 25.58
C SER A 386 9.88 -10.58 26.12
N THR A 387 10.13 -9.28 25.91
CA THR A 387 9.26 -8.21 26.42
C THR A 387 8.38 -7.65 25.31
N ILE A 388 7.10 -7.49 25.61
CA ILE A 388 6.13 -6.78 24.78
C ILE A 388 5.68 -5.50 25.48
N ARG A 389 5.68 -4.41 24.74
CA ARG A 389 5.32 -3.07 25.20
C ARG A 389 4.17 -2.52 24.37
N LEU A 390 3.13 -2.08 25.06
CA LEU A 390 1.97 -1.44 24.47
C LEU A 390 2.10 0.09 24.56
N ASN A 391 2.04 0.74 23.40
CA ASN A 391 2.14 2.19 23.27
C ASN A 391 0.91 2.76 22.58
N VAL A 392 0.65 4.05 22.81
CA VAL A 392 -0.36 4.80 22.06
C VAL A 392 0.19 6.18 21.67
N LEU A 393 0.04 6.55 20.41
CA LEU A 393 0.24 7.92 19.94
C LEU A 393 -1.10 8.62 19.82
N THR A 394 -1.32 9.70 20.56
CA THR A 394 -2.51 10.56 20.46
C THR A 394 -2.14 11.98 20.04
N ARG A 395 -3.13 12.73 19.57
CA ARG A 395 -3.04 14.18 19.35
C ARG A 395 -3.90 14.88 20.38
N ASP A 396 -3.28 15.73 21.18
CA ASP A 396 -3.96 16.43 22.27
C ASP A 396 -4.77 17.65 21.80
N LEU A 397 -5.51 18.28 22.71
CA LEU A 397 -6.28 19.50 22.41
C LEU A 397 -5.41 20.64 21.87
N ALA A 398 -4.13 20.71 22.24
CA ALA A 398 -3.16 21.70 21.77
C ALA A 398 -2.52 21.33 20.42
N ASP A 399 -3.01 20.28 19.75
CA ASP A 399 -2.48 19.75 18.50
C ASP A 399 -1.06 19.15 18.63
N ILE A 400 -0.64 18.83 19.85
CA ILE A 400 0.65 18.21 20.16
C ILE A 400 0.48 16.69 20.14
N HIS A 401 1.41 16.02 19.47
CA HIS A 401 1.44 14.56 19.44
C HIS A 401 2.10 14.04 20.72
N ARG A 402 1.41 13.13 21.42
CA ARG A 402 1.87 12.52 22.66
C ARG A 402 1.99 11.02 22.48
N TYR A 403 3.18 10.50 22.77
CA TYR A 403 3.47 9.07 22.70
C TYR A 403 3.59 8.52 24.13
N TYR A 404 2.68 7.62 24.49
CA TYR A 404 2.60 7.05 25.82
C TYR A 404 3.02 5.59 25.83
N HIS A 405 3.92 5.23 26.74
CA HIS A 405 4.20 3.85 27.11
C HIS A 405 3.19 3.42 28.18
N ILE A 406 2.32 2.46 27.84
CA ILE A 406 1.18 2.13 28.69
C ILE A 406 1.53 0.98 29.63
N ARG A 407 2.12 -0.09 29.09
CA ARG A 407 2.46 -1.29 29.85
C ARG A 407 3.53 -2.11 29.14
N ASP A 408 4.44 -2.67 29.91
CA ASP A 408 5.44 -3.65 29.47
C ASP A 408 5.22 -4.95 30.24
N VAL A 409 5.20 -6.08 29.53
CA VAL A 409 5.09 -7.41 30.14
C VAL A 409 5.98 -8.42 29.43
N GLU A 410 6.32 -9.49 30.12
CA GLU A 410 7.02 -10.62 29.53
C GLU A 410 6.04 -11.50 28.73
N ILE A 411 6.47 -11.94 27.55
CA ILE A 411 5.77 -12.92 26.73
C ILE A 411 6.14 -14.31 27.28
N PRO A 412 5.17 -15.12 27.74
CA PRO A 412 5.41 -16.48 28.21
C PRO A 412 5.64 -17.41 27.02
N VAL A 413 6.80 -17.33 26.40
CA VAL A 413 7.19 -18.15 25.23
C VAL A 413 7.38 -19.63 25.61
N GLN A 414 7.68 -19.88 26.87
CA GLN A 414 7.83 -21.19 27.49
C GLN A 414 6.89 -21.31 28.69
N GLN A 415 6.69 -22.55 29.15
CA GLN A 415 5.89 -22.83 30.34
C GLN A 415 6.33 -21.91 31.48
N SER A 416 5.38 -21.09 31.93
CA SER A 416 5.61 -20.02 32.89
C SER A 416 4.59 -20.11 34.02
N ASN A 417 4.88 -19.43 35.13
CA ASN A 417 3.92 -19.35 36.23
C ASN A 417 2.67 -18.52 35.83
N SER A 418 1.58 -18.73 36.57
CA SER A 418 0.28 -18.09 36.32
C SER A 418 0.35 -16.57 36.36
N THR A 419 1.24 -15.97 37.15
CA THR A 419 1.40 -14.50 37.24
C THR A 419 1.89 -13.89 35.93
N ILE A 420 2.88 -14.50 35.29
CA ILE A 420 3.41 -14.04 33.98
C ILE A 420 2.32 -14.16 32.92
N VAL A 421 1.66 -15.32 32.84
CA VAL A 421 0.57 -15.58 31.89
C VAL A 421 -0.58 -14.59 32.08
N THR A 422 -0.99 -14.34 33.33
CA THR A 422 -2.06 -13.38 33.64
C THR A 422 -1.71 -11.96 33.21
N LYS A 423 -0.49 -11.50 33.50
CA LYS A 423 -0.02 -10.17 33.06
C LYS A 423 -0.02 -10.03 31.55
N PHE A 424 0.41 -11.08 30.84
CA PHE A 424 0.41 -11.12 29.39
C PHE A 424 -1.02 -11.07 28.82
N CYS A 425 -1.94 -11.93 29.29
CA CYS A 425 -3.33 -11.92 28.87
C CYS A 425 -4.00 -10.55 29.11
N ILE A 426 -3.81 -9.94 30.29
CA ILE A 426 -4.35 -8.61 30.58
C ILE A 426 -3.82 -7.57 29.61
N MET A 427 -2.51 -7.56 29.32
CA MET A 427 -1.92 -6.58 28.41
C MET A 427 -2.53 -6.69 27.00
N ILE A 428 -2.66 -7.92 26.50
CA ILE A 428 -3.20 -8.17 25.17
C ILE A 428 -4.69 -7.78 25.10
N LEU A 429 -5.48 -8.10 26.12
CA LEU A 429 -6.89 -7.67 26.22
C LEU A 429 -7.03 -6.14 26.28
N GLU A 430 -6.12 -5.44 26.98
CA GLU A 430 -6.11 -3.96 27.02
C GLU A 430 -5.87 -3.34 25.63
N ALA A 431 -5.12 -4.01 24.76
CA ALA A 431 -4.91 -3.55 23.38
C ALA A 431 -6.21 -3.60 22.57
N GLU A 432 -7.02 -4.64 22.72
CA GLU A 432 -8.32 -4.80 22.04
C GLU A 432 -9.43 -3.92 22.63
N ASN A 433 -9.73 -4.14 23.91
CA ASN A 433 -10.96 -3.71 24.57
C ASN A 433 -11.05 -2.18 24.70
N THR A 434 -9.97 -1.57 25.17
CA THR A 434 -9.99 -0.14 25.48
C THR A 434 -9.53 0.72 24.31
N LYS A 435 -8.56 0.26 23.51
CA LYS A 435 -7.85 1.10 22.55
C LYS A 435 -8.34 0.91 21.13
N VAL A 436 -8.15 -0.28 20.57
CA VAL A 436 -8.52 -0.56 19.18
C VAL A 436 -10.02 -0.36 18.96
N LYS A 437 -10.88 -0.93 19.81
CA LYS A 437 -12.33 -0.81 19.67
C LYS A 437 -12.85 0.63 19.77
N ALA A 438 -12.31 1.43 20.69
CA ALA A 438 -12.69 2.83 20.83
C ALA A 438 -12.22 3.68 19.64
N MET A 439 -10.98 3.47 19.17
CA MET A 439 -10.45 4.13 17.98
C MET A 439 -11.29 3.82 16.74
N LEU A 440 -11.62 2.54 16.55
CA LEU A 440 -12.46 2.09 15.46
C LEU A 440 -13.86 2.72 15.49
N THR A 441 -14.47 2.73 16.68
CA THR A 441 -15.80 3.32 16.88
C THR A 441 -15.82 4.81 16.57
N ASN A 442 -14.82 5.55 17.08
CA ASN A 442 -14.71 6.99 16.87
C ASN A 442 -14.45 7.32 15.39
N ALA A 443 -13.60 6.54 14.71
CA ALA A 443 -13.39 6.69 13.27
C ALA A 443 -14.67 6.40 12.49
N ARG A 444 -15.38 5.31 12.80
CA ARG A 444 -16.61 4.90 12.10
C ARG A 444 -17.71 5.93 12.26
N SER A 445 -18.02 6.36 13.49
CA SER A 445 -19.05 7.37 13.73
C SER A 445 -18.81 8.66 12.96
N LYS A 446 -17.55 9.08 12.85
CA LYS A 446 -17.19 10.28 12.10
C LYS A 446 -17.35 10.10 10.60
N ILE A 447 -17.04 8.91 10.08
CA ILE A 447 -17.25 8.58 8.68
C ILE A 447 -18.75 8.53 8.35
N ASP A 448 -19.56 7.87 9.17
CA ASP A 448 -21.02 7.81 8.97
C ASP A 448 -21.65 9.22 8.94
N LEU A 449 -21.18 10.13 9.81
CA LEU A 449 -21.59 11.54 9.81
C LEU A 449 -21.20 12.28 8.52
N LEU A 450 -20.01 12.01 8.00
CA LEU A 450 -19.55 12.61 6.74
C LEU A 450 -20.36 12.09 5.55
N GLU A 451 -20.69 10.80 5.52
CA GLU A 451 -21.53 10.20 4.48
C GLU A 451 -22.93 10.80 4.47
N GLN A 452 -23.56 10.96 5.64
CA GLN A 452 -24.85 11.66 5.75
C GLN A 452 -24.76 13.10 5.21
N ARG A 453 -23.67 13.81 5.51
CA ARG A 453 -23.46 15.17 5.01
C ARG A 453 -23.27 15.21 3.49
N ILE A 454 -22.56 14.24 2.92
CA ILE A 454 -22.38 14.11 1.46
C ILE A 454 -23.72 13.91 0.77
N ILE A 455 -24.56 12.99 1.25
CA ILE A 455 -25.88 12.73 0.68
C ILE A 455 -26.74 14.02 0.66
N ILE A 456 -26.72 14.79 1.75
CA ILE A 456 -27.44 16.07 1.82
C ILE A 456 -26.90 17.06 0.78
N LEU A 457 -25.57 17.21 0.69
CA LEU A 457 -24.93 18.12 -0.27
C LEU A 457 -25.16 17.70 -1.73
N GLU A 458 -25.22 16.40 -2.02
CA GLU A 458 -25.54 15.88 -3.35
C GLU A 458 -26.99 16.19 -3.74
N ALA A 459 -27.92 16.09 -2.80
CA ALA A 459 -29.32 16.49 -3.02
C ALA A 459 -29.45 18.00 -3.27
N GLU A 460 -28.76 18.82 -2.47
CA GLU A 460 -28.71 20.29 -2.65
C GLU A 460 -28.09 20.67 -4.00
N ASN A 461 -26.97 20.05 -4.38
CA ASN A 461 -26.31 20.31 -5.67
C ASN A 461 -27.21 19.92 -6.85
N THR A 462 -27.97 18.83 -6.73
CA THR A 462 -28.95 18.42 -7.75
C THR A 462 -30.07 19.46 -7.90
N LYS A 463 -30.55 20.03 -6.79
CA LYS A 463 -31.53 21.12 -6.81
C LYS A 463 -30.98 22.38 -7.49
N VAL A 464 -29.76 22.81 -7.13
CA VAL A 464 -29.10 23.97 -7.73
C VAL A 464 -28.87 23.77 -9.24
N LYS A 465 -28.43 22.59 -9.67
CA LYS A 465 -28.31 22.26 -11.10
C LYS A 465 -29.64 22.41 -11.84
N THR A 466 -30.74 21.98 -11.22
CA THR A 466 -32.09 22.10 -11.79
C THR A 466 -32.54 23.56 -11.88
N GLU A 467 -32.31 24.39 -10.86
CA GLU A 467 -32.62 25.83 -10.89
C GLU A 467 -31.77 26.59 -11.92
N ASN A 468 -30.49 26.26 -12.04
CA ASN A 468 -29.61 26.84 -13.06
C ASN A 468 -30.07 26.47 -14.48
N ALA A 469 -30.51 25.24 -14.70
CA ALA A 469 -31.09 24.84 -15.98
C ALA A 469 -32.35 25.67 -16.32
N LYS A 470 -33.24 25.89 -15.35
CA LYS A 470 -34.44 26.74 -15.53
C LYS A 470 -34.08 28.19 -15.86
N ARG A 471 -33.17 28.80 -15.09
CA ARG A 471 -32.69 30.17 -15.36
C ARG A 471 -32.01 30.28 -16.73
N GLY A 472 -31.28 29.25 -17.15
CA GLY A 472 -30.69 29.19 -18.49
C GLY A 472 -31.73 29.28 -19.61
N VAL A 473 -32.86 28.56 -19.47
CA VAL A 473 -33.99 28.64 -20.42
C VAL A 473 -34.60 30.04 -20.42
N GLU A 474 -34.79 30.64 -19.26
CA GLU A 474 -35.39 31.97 -19.13
C GLU A 474 -34.50 33.08 -19.71
N ILE A 475 -33.19 33.00 -19.50
CA ILE A 475 -32.20 33.90 -20.13
C ILE A 475 -32.23 33.74 -21.66
N ALA A 476 -32.32 32.51 -22.18
CA ALA A 476 -32.41 32.28 -23.62
C ALA A 476 -33.68 32.90 -24.22
N LYS A 477 -34.81 32.79 -23.50
CA LYS A 477 -36.08 33.41 -23.88
C LYS A 477 -35.98 34.94 -23.92
N LEU A 478 -35.51 35.56 -22.84
CA LEU A 478 -35.34 37.02 -22.77
C LEU A 478 -34.38 37.54 -23.85
N LYS A 479 -33.32 36.79 -24.16
CA LYS A 479 -32.37 37.16 -25.22
C LYS A 479 -33.01 37.08 -26.62
N ALA A 480 -33.89 36.12 -26.85
CA ALA A 480 -34.66 36.03 -28.09
C ALA A 480 -35.67 37.17 -28.23
N GLU A 481 -36.37 37.52 -27.15
CA GLU A 481 -37.30 38.65 -27.08
C GLU A 481 -36.58 39.98 -27.35
N SER A 482 -35.46 40.22 -26.66
CA SER A 482 -34.64 41.42 -26.86
C SER A 482 -34.10 41.52 -28.30
N LEU A 483 -33.66 40.42 -28.90
CA LEU A 483 -33.21 40.40 -30.29
C LEU A 483 -34.34 40.76 -31.28
N GLN A 484 -35.55 40.28 -31.01
CA GLN A 484 -36.72 40.60 -31.82
C GLN A 484 -37.10 42.09 -31.70
N GLU A 485 -37.00 42.66 -30.50
CA GLU A 485 -37.25 44.07 -30.26
C GLU A 485 -36.23 44.95 -30.99
N VAL A 486 -34.93 44.61 -30.93
CA VAL A 486 -33.86 45.31 -31.65
C VAL A 486 -34.12 45.30 -33.16
N LYS A 487 -34.43 44.14 -33.76
CA LYS A 487 -34.78 44.04 -35.19
C LYS A 487 -35.98 44.89 -35.57
N THR A 488 -36.97 44.98 -34.67
CA THR A 488 -38.17 45.79 -34.88
C THR A 488 -37.82 47.28 -34.87
N ARG A 489 -36.99 47.73 -33.92
CA ARG A 489 -36.50 49.11 -33.85
C ARG A 489 -35.67 49.49 -35.08
N GLU A 490 -34.74 48.63 -35.51
CA GLU A 490 -33.94 48.84 -36.74
C GLU A 490 -34.84 49.00 -37.98
N ARG A 491 -35.91 48.21 -38.07
CA ARG A 491 -36.88 48.31 -39.18
C ARG A 491 -37.66 49.63 -39.14
N ILE A 492 -38.10 50.07 -37.96
CA ILE A 492 -38.78 51.35 -37.78
C ILE A 492 -37.84 52.50 -38.17
N GLU A 493 -36.60 52.50 -37.67
CA GLU A 493 -35.61 53.53 -37.96
C GLU A 493 -35.30 53.64 -39.45
N LYS A 494 -35.13 52.50 -40.14
CA LYS A 494 -34.97 52.47 -41.60
C LYS A 494 -36.18 53.07 -42.33
N THR A 495 -37.39 52.75 -41.88
CA THR A 495 -38.63 53.28 -42.47
C THR A 495 -38.75 54.79 -42.25
N MET A 496 -38.35 55.29 -41.07
CA MET A 496 -38.32 56.72 -40.77
C MET A 496 -37.29 57.47 -41.62
N LEU A 497 -36.10 56.89 -41.83
CA LEU A 497 -35.06 57.47 -42.71
C LEU A 497 -35.52 57.55 -44.17
N GLU A 498 -36.16 56.49 -44.69
CA GLU A 498 -36.75 56.50 -46.03
C GLU A 498 -37.84 57.57 -46.18
N LEU A 499 -38.65 57.78 -45.13
CA LEU A 499 -39.69 58.80 -45.09
C LEU A 499 -39.13 60.23 -45.01
N ASP A 500 -38.11 60.48 -44.16
CA ASP A 500 -37.45 61.79 -44.06
C ASP A 500 -36.79 62.19 -45.39
N GLY A 501 -36.18 61.22 -46.08
CA GLY A 501 -35.64 61.42 -47.44
C GLY A 501 -36.70 61.87 -48.45
N ARG A 502 -37.92 61.29 -48.40
CA ARG A 502 -39.05 61.69 -49.26
C ARG A 502 -39.65 63.05 -48.87
N LEU A 503 -39.62 63.40 -47.59
CA LEU A 503 -40.13 64.70 -47.13
C LEU A 503 -39.20 65.85 -47.54
N ARG A 504 -37.88 65.63 -47.55
CA ARG A 504 -36.87 66.64 -47.91
C ARG A 504 -36.73 66.86 -49.43
N SER A 505 -37.04 65.88 -50.28
CA SER A 505 -36.93 66.05 -51.73
C SER A 505 -37.93 67.05 -52.32
N ASP A 506 -39.03 67.36 -51.61
CA ASP A 506 -40.12 68.23 -52.10
C ASP A 506 -40.38 69.46 -51.19
N ALA A 507 -39.36 70.01 -50.52
CA ALA A 507 -39.57 71.07 -49.53
C ALA A 507 -39.58 72.49 -50.12
N THR A 508 -40.78 73.07 -50.25
CA THR A 508 -41.04 74.43 -49.75
C THR A 508 -41.31 74.33 -48.23
N HIS A 509 -40.56 75.07 -47.41
CA HIS A 509 -40.67 75.02 -45.95
C HIS A 509 -42.05 75.51 -45.47
N LEU A 510 -42.87 74.60 -44.94
CA LEU A 510 -44.10 74.92 -44.21
C LEU A 510 -43.80 75.10 -42.71
N SER A 511 -44.45 76.07 -42.05
CA SER A 511 -44.32 76.28 -40.60
C SER A 511 -45.12 75.24 -39.79
N PRO A 512 -44.77 74.99 -38.51
CA PRO A 512 -45.51 74.07 -37.65
C PRO A 512 -47.00 74.40 -37.52
N GLU A 513 -47.35 75.69 -37.48
CA GLU A 513 -48.74 76.14 -37.46
C GLU A 513 -49.46 75.80 -38.76
N ALA A 514 -48.79 75.96 -39.91
CA ALA A 514 -49.36 75.58 -41.20
C ALA A 514 -49.63 74.06 -41.29
N ILE A 515 -48.72 73.24 -40.77
CA ILE A 515 -48.89 71.78 -40.74
C ILE A 515 -50.07 71.39 -39.82
N SER A 516 -50.20 72.01 -38.65
CA SER A 516 -51.31 71.79 -37.71
C SER A 516 -52.65 72.17 -38.32
N ASP A 517 -52.74 73.36 -38.93
CA ASP A 517 -53.94 73.83 -39.63
C ASP A 517 -54.32 72.90 -40.79
N ILE A 518 -53.33 72.36 -41.53
CA ILE A 518 -53.58 71.39 -42.59
C ILE A 518 -54.12 70.08 -42.02
N ILE A 519 -53.48 69.49 -41.01
CA ILE A 519 -53.89 68.17 -40.46
C ILE A 519 -55.31 68.23 -39.88
N THR A 520 -55.65 69.30 -39.16
CA THR A 520 -56.94 69.44 -38.46
C THR A 520 -58.13 69.70 -39.39
N SER A 521 -57.90 70.14 -40.62
CA SER A 521 -58.95 70.50 -41.59
C SER A 521 -59.30 69.37 -42.58
N LYS A 522 -58.72 68.18 -42.40
CA LYS A 522 -58.85 67.03 -43.32
C LYS A 522 -60.27 66.60 -43.66
N ASP A 523 -61.18 66.64 -42.68
CA ASP A 523 -62.55 66.13 -42.83
C ASP A 523 -63.57 67.25 -43.10
N THR A 524 -63.10 68.45 -43.45
CA THR A 524 -63.97 69.59 -43.78
C THR A 524 -64.18 69.73 -45.29
N THR A 525 -65.43 69.84 -45.70
CA THR A 525 -65.82 70.03 -47.11
C THR A 525 -65.22 71.35 -47.63
N ASN A 526 -64.49 71.30 -48.74
CA ASN A 526 -63.75 72.42 -49.36
C ASN A 526 -62.46 72.90 -48.67
N ALA A 527 -61.86 72.12 -47.77
CA ALA A 527 -60.59 72.49 -47.13
C ALA A 527 -59.41 72.60 -48.11
N LEU A 528 -59.28 71.65 -49.05
CA LEU A 528 -58.14 71.54 -49.96
C LEU A 528 -57.87 72.82 -50.78
N PRO A 529 -58.84 73.39 -51.51
CA PRO A 529 -58.61 74.62 -52.28
C PRO A 529 -58.21 75.82 -51.40
N ILE A 530 -58.72 75.89 -50.17
CA ILE A 530 -58.44 76.97 -49.22
C ILE A 530 -57.02 76.85 -48.68
N LEU A 531 -56.59 75.65 -48.29
CA LEU A 531 -55.25 75.39 -47.77
C LEU A 531 -54.16 75.56 -48.84
N VAL A 532 -54.42 75.10 -50.07
CA VAL A 532 -53.54 75.30 -51.23
C VAL A 532 -53.25 76.79 -51.43
N LYS A 533 -54.29 77.61 -51.34
CA LYS A 533 -54.19 79.07 -51.54
C LYS A 533 -53.58 79.78 -50.33
N LYS A 534 -53.94 79.37 -49.10
CA LYS A 534 -53.49 79.98 -47.84
C LYS A 534 -51.99 79.78 -47.60
N TYR A 535 -51.45 78.61 -47.95
CA TYR A 535 -50.05 78.26 -47.68
C TYR A 535 -49.19 78.14 -48.94
N HIS A 536 -49.74 78.44 -50.11
CA HIS A 536 -49.05 78.36 -51.41
C HIS A 536 -48.33 77.02 -51.65
N ILE A 537 -49.04 75.92 -51.37
CA ILE A 537 -48.55 74.55 -51.53
C ILE A 537 -49.45 73.74 -52.46
N SER A 538 -48.88 72.75 -53.15
CA SER A 538 -49.64 71.96 -54.13
C SER A 538 -50.71 71.10 -53.45
N TYR A 539 -51.80 70.84 -54.18
CA TYR A 539 -52.86 69.92 -53.77
C TYR A 539 -52.30 68.53 -53.40
N ALA A 540 -51.36 68.02 -54.20
CA ALA A 540 -50.70 66.75 -53.95
C ALA A 540 -49.96 66.74 -52.59
N ARG A 541 -49.31 67.85 -52.22
CA ARG A 541 -48.56 67.94 -50.97
C ARG A 541 -49.46 67.95 -49.73
N ILE A 542 -50.62 68.60 -49.79
CA ILE A 542 -51.62 68.54 -48.71
C ILE A 542 -52.15 67.12 -48.54
N CYS A 543 -52.42 66.42 -49.65
CA CYS A 543 -52.83 65.02 -49.60
C CYS A 543 -51.74 64.08 -49.05
N GLU A 544 -50.44 64.35 -49.30
CA GLU A 544 -49.34 63.60 -48.69
C GLU A 544 -49.25 63.82 -47.17
N ILE A 545 -49.36 65.07 -46.70
CA ILE A 545 -49.37 65.40 -45.26
C ILE A 545 -50.54 64.69 -44.56
N TRP A 546 -51.72 64.64 -45.20
CA TRP A 546 -52.86 63.89 -44.66
C TRP A 546 -52.68 62.38 -44.64
N LYS A 547 -51.95 61.80 -45.59
CA LYS A 547 -51.59 60.36 -45.56
C LYS A 547 -50.55 60.08 -44.47
N PHE A 548 -49.60 60.99 -44.26
CA PHE A 548 -48.60 60.91 -43.20
C PHE A 548 -49.23 60.94 -41.80
N ALA A 549 -50.22 61.82 -41.56
CA ALA A 549 -50.94 61.87 -40.28
C ALA A 549 -51.72 60.58 -39.96
N ILE A 550 -52.14 59.80 -40.96
CA ILE A 550 -52.76 58.48 -40.74
C ILE A 550 -51.71 57.44 -40.37
N ALA A 551 -50.55 57.46 -41.03
CA ALA A 551 -49.51 56.45 -40.84
C ALA A 551 -48.76 56.57 -39.50
N ILE A 552 -48.87 57.70 -38.80
CA ILE A 552 -48.32 57.91 -37.45
C ILE A 552 -49.31 57.48 -36.34
N ASN A 553 -50.61 57.46 -36.65
CA ASN A 553 -51.67 57.12 -35.69
C ASN A 553 -52.09 55.63 -35.71
N ASN A 554 -51.48 54.81 -36.57
CA ASN A 554 -51.60 53.35 -36.63
C ASN A 554 -50.20 52.74 -36.53
#